data_AF-Q01P50-F1
#
_entry.id   AF-Q01P50-F1
#
_cell.length_a   1.000
_cell.length_b   1.000
_cell.length_c   1.000
_cell.angle_alpha   90.00
_cell.angle_beta   90.00
_cell.angle_gamma   90.00
#
_symmetry.space_group_name_H-M   'P 1'
#
loop_
_entity.id
_entity.type
_entity.pdbx_description
1 polymer ?
#
loop_
_entity_poly.entity_id
_entity_poly.type
_entity_poly.pdbx_seq_one_letter_code
_entity_poly.pdbx_strand_id
1 'polypeptide(L)'
;MPLTAIRHVRKMRGGAQSHLLEADDGHWYVVKFRNNPQHRRVLVNEIICATLLRYLNISAPETALIQVDAAFLQANPECSIQLGTRQVAIEPGWQFGSRYPGDPGTLAVYDFLPDALLGQVANLEDFRAILVLDKWVGNADGRQSVFYRAMVRRGQSPGGRAAFVARMIDHGYAFNGPNWDFPESPLQGLYARKLVYDAVRSLADFQPWLDHVVHFPEEIVDQAWKAIPSEWVEGEEDALEQLLERLFARRKRVPELIEASRETRADPFPNWR
;
A
#
# COMPACT_ATOMS: atom_id res chain seq x y z
N MET A 1 5.07 -8.48 15.48
CA MET A 1 6.35 -8.70 16.18
C MET A 1 7.46 -8.41 15.19
N PRO A 2 8.61 -7.87 15.63
CA PRO A 2 9.79 -7.79 14.77
C PRO A 2 10.20 -9.19 14.30
N LEU A 3 10.62 -9.32 13.05
CA LEU A 3 11.08 -10.56 12.43
C LEU A 3 12.52 -10.41 11.94
N THR A 4 13.25 -11.50 11.83
CA THR A 4 14.65 -11.49 11.34
C THR A 4 14.71 -11.98 9.90
N ALA A 5 15.45 -11.29 9.03
CA ALA A 5 15.71 -11.79 7.68
C ALA A 5 16.63 -13.02 7.73
N ILE A 6 16.21 -14.13 7.12
CA ILE A 6 16.97 -15.39 7.11
C ILE A 6 17.54 -15.74 5.74
N ARG A 7 16.88 -15.33 4.64
CA ARG A 7 17.34 -15.64 3.29
C ARG A 7 16.95 -14.57 2.28
N HIS A 8 17.87 -14.18 1.40
CA HIS A 8 17.55 -13.40 0.22
C HIS A 8 16.96 -14.30 -0.87
N VAL A 9 15.85 -13.88 -1.48
CA VAL A 9 15.20 -14.61 -2.57
C VAL A 9 15.52 -13.98 -3.92
N ARG A 10 15.24 -12.68 -4.06
CA ARG A 10 15.47 -11.92 -5.31
C ARG A 10 15.28 -10.42 -5.11
N LYS A 11 15.85 -9.62 -6.01
CA LYS A 11 15.52 -8.20 -6.17
C LYS A 11 14.16 -8.04 -6.85
N MET A 12 13.36 -7.09 -6.38
CA MET A 12 12.07 -6.73 -6.96
C MET A 12 12.23 -5.59 -7.97
N ARG A 13 11.28 -5.48 -8.90
CA ARG A 13 11.21 -4.36 -9.83
C ARG A 13 10.63 -3.12 -9.13
N GLY A 14 10.90 -1.93 -9.68
CA GLY A 14 10.31 -0.67 -9.21
C GLY A 14 11.32 0.28 -8.55
N GLY A 15 10.89 1.53 -8.38
CA GLY A 15 11.73 2.63 -7.90
C GLY A 15 12.21 2.47 -6.46
N ALA A 16 11.43 1.79 -5.61
CA ALA A 16 11.80 1.52 -4.22
C ALA A 16 13.00 0.58 -4.06
N GLN A 17 13.38 -0.12 -5.14
CA GLN A 17 14.46 -1.12 -5.18
C GLN A 17 14.37 -2.14 -4.04
N SER A 18 13.16 -2.64 -3.79
CA SER A 18 12.89 -3.60 -2.72
C SER A 18 13.44 -5.00 -3.04
N HIS A 19 13.60 -5.80 -1.99
CA HIS A 19 14.10 -7.17 -2.09
C HIS A 19 13.08 -8.13 -1.46
N LEU A 20 12.86 -9.29 -2.07
CA LEU A 20 12.06 -10.35 -1.47
C LEU A 20 12.97 -11.16 -0.54
N LEU A 21 12.68 -11.12 0.75
CA LEU A 21 13.41 -11.84 1.79
C LEU A 21 12.50 -12.87 2.46
N GLU A 22 13.05 -14.00 2.87
CA GLU A 22 12.41 -14.92 3.83
C GLU A 22 12.75 -14.46 5.25
N ALA A 23 11.77 -14.54 6.15
CA ALA A 23 11.94 -14.22 7.56
C ALA A 23 11.86 -15.46 8.46
N ASP A 24 12.26 -15.32 9.72
CA ASP A 24 12.32 -16.39 10.74
C ASP A 24 10.96 -16.99 11.13
N ASP A 25 9.85 -16.39 10.70
CA ASP A 25 8.50 -16.93 10.85
C ASP A 25 8.09 -17.88 9.70
N GLY A 26 8.98 -18.12 8.74
CA GLY A 26 8.74 -18.99 7.58
C GLY A 26 7.93 -18.32 6.46
N HIS A 27 7.74 -17.00 6.50
CA HIS A 27 7.08 -16.26 5.42
C HIS A 27 8.06 -15.38 4.64
N TRP A 28 7.59 -14.88 3.49
CA TRP A 28 8.36 -14.00 2.61
C TRP A 28 7.81 -12.58 2.66
N TYR A 29 8.70 -11.61 2.57
CA TYR A 29 8.41 -10.19 2.66
C TYR A 29 9.08 -9.43 1.54
N VAL A 30 8.33 -8.57 0.86
CA VAL A 30 8.90 -7.53 0.01
C VAL A 30 9.39 -6.43 0.94
N VAL A 31 10.71 -6.33 1.09
CA VAL A 31 11.40 -5.46 2.02
C VAL A 31 11.88 -4.19 1.34
N LYS A 32 11.42 -3.03 1.85
CA LYS A 32 11.91 -1.70 1.49
C LYS A 32 12.90 -1.25 2.56
N PHE A 33 14.10 -0.86 2.13
CA PHE A 33 15.19 -0.50 3.04
C PHE A 33 15.10 0.94 3.54
N ARG A 34 15.62 1.22 4.74
CA ARG A 34 15.57 2.51 5.44
C ARG A 34 16.23 3.64 4.63
N ASN A 35 17.36 3.35 4.00
CA ASN A 35 18.05 4.26 3.09
C ASN A 35 17.42 4.26 1.68
N ASN A 36 16.08 4.19 1.60
CA ASN A 36 15.34 4.03 0.35
C ASN A 36 15.71 5.10 -0.69
N PRO A 37 15.91 4.75 -1.97
CA PRO A 37 16.20 5.73 -3.02
C PRO A 37 15.06 6.74 -3.25
N GLN A 38 13.82 6.43 -2.83
CA GLN A 38 12.66 7.32 -2.96
C GLN A 38 12.43 8.20 -1.72
N HIS A 39 13.33 8.17 -0.73
CA HIS A 39 13.29 8.86 0.57
C HIS A 39 12.85 7.99 1.76
N ARG A 40 13.39 8.23 2.96
CA ARG A 40 13.05 7.51 4.21
C ARG A 40 11.55 7.59 4.56
N ARG A 41 10.96 8.77 4.37
CA ARG A 41 9.52 9.06 4.58
C ARG A 41 8.59 8.07 3.88
N VAL A 42 8.97 7.48 2.74
CA VAL A 42 8.10 6.52 2.04
C VAL A 42 7.85 5.25 2.87
N LEU A 43 8.78 4.86 3.75
CA LEU A 43 8.58 3.74 4.68
C LEU A 43 7.62 4.11 5.81
N VAL A 44 7.69 5.35 6.30
CA VAL A 44 6.76 5.90 7.28
C VAL A 44 5.35 5.89 6.70
N ASN A 45 5.20 6.32 5.45
CA ASN A 45 3.94 6.34 4.72
C ASN A 45 3.32 4.93 4.63
N GLU A 46 4.13 3.91 4.36
CA GLU A 46 3.68 2.52 4.31
C GLU A 46 3.17 2.01 5.67
N ILE A 47 3.84 2.35 6.78
CA ILE A 47 3.38 1.97 8.14
C ILE A 47 2.05 2.64 8.48
N ILE A 48 1.92 3.94 8.19
CA ILE A 48 0.69 4.68 8.44
C ILE A 48 -0.43 4.05 7.63
N CYS A 49 -0.24 3.89 6.32
CA CYS A 49 -1.25 3.32 5.44
C CYS A 49 -1.61 1.88 5.83
N ALA A 50 -0.66 1.05 6.25
CA ALA A 50 -0.95 -0.31 6.73
C ALA A 50 -1.88 -0.32 7.95
N THR A 51 -1.75 0.68 8.84
CA THR A 51 -2.63 0.84 10.00
C THR A 51 -4.03 1.27 9.57
N LEU A 52 -4.12 2.27 8.67
CA LEU A 52 -5.41 2.75 8.13
C LEU A 52 -6.16 1.66 7.34
N LEU A 53 -5.45 0.96 6.45
CA LEU A 53 -6.00 -0.14 5.63
C LEU A 53 -6.57 -1.26 6.48
N ARG A 54 -5.87 -1.64 7.56
CA ARG A 54 -6.33 -2.66 8.51
C ARG A 54 -7.63 -2.25 9.20
N TYR A 55 -7.72 -0.99 9.63
CA TYR A 55 -8.95 -0.46 10.23
C TYR A 55 -10.11 -0.42 9.24
N LEU A 56 -9.85 -0.02 7.99
CA LEU A 56 -10.85 0.05 6.92
C LEU A 56 -11.20 -1.32 6.31
N ASN A 57 -10.56 -2.40 6.76
CA ASN A 57 -10.71 -3.76 6.23
C ASN A 57 -10.50 -3.84 4.71
N ILE A 58 -9.52 -3.11 4.19
CA ILE A 58 -9.13 -3.13 2.77
C ILE A 58 -8.05 -4.20 2.58
N SER A 59 -8.19 -5.07 1.58
CA SER A 59 -7.20 -6.12 1.30
C SER A 59 -5.84 -5.53 0.96
N ALA A 60 -4.88 -5.66 1.88
CA ALA A 60 -3.49 -5.26 1.74
C ALA A 60 -2.58 -6.32 2.38
N PRO A 61 -1.28 -6.37 2.03
CA PRO A 61 -0.34 -7.23 2.74
C PRO A 61 -0.29 -6.92 4.23
N GLU A 62 -0.18 -7.96 5.06
CA GLU A 62 0.30 -7.78 6.42
C GLU A 62 1.71 -7.18 6.40
N THR A 63 2.01 -6.30 7.34
CA THR A 63 3.31 -5.64 7.43
C THR A 63 4.06 -6.06 8.67
N ALA A 64 5.38 -6.05 8.57
CA ALA A 64 6.29 -6.35 9.67
C ALA A 64 7.53 -5.46 9.59
N LEU A 65 8.16 -5.24 10.74
CA LEU A 65 9.52 -4.73 10.79
C LEU A 65 10.47 -5.92 10.65
N ILE A 66 11.33 -5.86 9.64
CA ILE A 66 12.30 -6.92 9.34
C ILE A 66 13.69 -6.43 9.75
N GLN A 67 14.31 -7.11 10.72
CA GLN A 67 15.69 -6.88 11.08
C GLN A 67 16.59 -7.43 9.98
N VAL A 68 17.40 -6.55 9.39
CA VAL A 68 18.46 -6.92 8.45
C VAL A 68 19.77 -6.52 9.06
N ASP A 69 20.55 -7.49 9.54
CA ASP A 69 21.83 -7.24 10.19
C ASP A 69 23.01 -7.19 9.21
N ALA A 70 24.17 -6.77 9.71
CA ALA A 70 25.38 -6.66 8.90
C ALA A 70 25.88 -8.02 8.38
N ALA A 71 25.66 -9.11 9.12
CA ALA A 71 26.09 -10.44 8.71
C ALA A 71 25.24 -10.95 7.53
N PHE A 72 23.93 -10.72 7.57
CA PHE A 72 23.02 -10.98 6.47
C PHE A 72 23.44 -10.20 5.22
N LEU A 73 23.73 -8.91 5.34
CA LEU A 73 24.15 -8.08 4.20
C LEU A 73 25.52 -8.51 3.65
N GLN A 74 26.45 -8.91 4.51
CA GLN A 74 27.75 -9.45 4.09
C GLN A 74 27.60 -10.77 3.31
N ALA A 75 26.66 -11.63 3.72
CA ALA A 75 26.36 -12.88 3.04
C ALA A 75 25.58 -12.70 1.72
N ASN A 76 24.87 -11.58 1.55
CA ASN A 76 24.01 -11.29 0.39
C ASN A 76 24.39 -9.94 -0.26
N PRO A 77 25.59 -9.81 -0.86
CA PRO A 77 26.10 -8.54 -1.41
C PRO A 77 25.27 -7.96 -2.56
N GLU A 78 24.39 -8.76 -3.17
CA GLU A 78 23.39 -8.31 -4.14
C GLU A 78 22.34 -7.38 -3.51
N CYS A 79 22.12 -7.44 -2.18
CA CYS A 79 21.29 -6.49 -1.44
C CYS A 79 21.94 -5.11 -1.47
N SER A 80 21.46 -4.29 -2.41
CA SER A 80 22.06 -3.00 -2.70
C SER A 80 21.11 -2.09 -3.48
N ILE A 81 21.34 -0.78 -3.32
CA ILE A 81 20.63 0.28 -4.02
C ILE A 81 21.48 0.75 -5.20
N GLN A 82 20.89 0.79 -6.38
CA GLN A 82 21.53 1.32 -7.58
C GLN A 82 21.16 2.79 -7.75
N LEU A 83 22.13 3.70 -7.73
CA LEU A 83 21.98 5.12 -8.00
C LEU A 83 22.78 5.51 -9.25
N GLY A 84 22.13 5.49 -10.41
CA GLY A 84 22.81 5.68 -11.69
C GLY A 84 23.85 4.58 -11.93
N THR A 85 25.13 4.94 -12.01
CA THR A 85 26.25 3.98 -12.14
C THR A 85 26.79 3.48 -10.80
N ARG A 86 26.37 4.07 -9.68
CA ARG A 86 26.88 3.72 -8.34
C ARG A 86 25.99 2.69 -7.67
N GLN A 87 26.63 1.78 -6.95
CA GLN A 87 25.96 0.85 -6.05
C GLN A 87 26.20 1.32 -4.61
N VAL A 88 25.13 1.41 -3.83
CA VAL A 88 25.13 1.84 -2.44
C VAL A 88 24.73 0.65 -1.56
N ALA A 89 25.48 0.43 -0.49
CA ALA A 89 25.19 -0.62 0.48
C ALA A 89 23.88 -0.31 1.23
N ILE A 90 23.15 -1.36 1.59
CA ILE A 90 22.00 -1.24 2.50
C ILE A 90 22.50 -0.92 3.90
N GLU A 91 21.80 -0.03 4.59
CA GLU A 91 22.05 0.20 6.01
C GLU A 91 21.41 -0.92 6.86
N PRO A 92 22.17 -1.56 7.76
CA PRO A 92 21.59 -2.56 8.66
C PRO A 92 20.62 -1.92 9.66
N GLY A 93 19.70 -2.72 10.20
CA GLY A 93 18.69 -2.30 11.17
C GLY A 93 17.28 -2.71 10.75
N TRP A 94 16.29 -2.02 11.32
CA TRP A 94 14.87 -2.26 11.03
C TRP A 94 14.49 -1.75 9.64
N GLN A 95 13.89 -2.62 8.85
CA GLN A 95 13.41 -2.36 7.51
C GLN A 95 11.90 -2.60 7.43
N PHE A 96 11.23 -1.98 6.45
CA PHE A 96 9.80 -2.23 6.22
C PHE A 96 9.62 -3.51 5.42
N GLY A 97 8.77 -4.44 5.87
CA GLY A 97 8.38 -5.64 5.12
C GLY A 97 6.87 -5.70 4.88
N SER A 98 6.50 -5.97 3.63
CA SER A 98 5.11 -6.31 3.24
C SER A 98 5.03 -7.80 2.86
N ARG A 99 4.15 -8.55 3.52
CA ARG A 99 4.10 -10.01 3.42
C ARG A 99 3.64 -10.46 2.04
N TYR A 100 4.46 -11.28 1.40
CA TYR A 100 4.14 -11.92 0.14
C TYR A 100 2.95 -12.88 0.32
N PRO A 101 2.05 -13.04 -0.68
CA PRO A 101 0.81 -13.79 -0.48
C PRO A 101 0.94 -15.30 -0.18
N GLY A 102 2.10 -15.90 -0.40
CA GLY A 102 2.36 -17.32 -0.18
C GLY A 102 3.80 -17.69 -0.51
N ASP A 103 4.07 -18.96 -0.83
CA ASP A 103 5.39 -19.39 -1.26
C ASP A 103 5.71 -18.85 -2.68
N PRO A 104 6.76 -18.03 -2.85
CA PRO A 104 7.12 -17.44 -4.14
C PRO A 104 7.60 -18.46 -5.19
N GLY A 105 7.87 -19.70 -4.80
CA GLY A 105 8.20 -20.81 -5.71
C GLY A 105 6.97 -21.51 -6.31
N THR A 106 5.80 -21.39 -5.69
CA THR A 106 4.59 -22.13 -6.09
C THR A 106 3.39 -21.22 -6.37
N LEU A 107 3.31 -20.05 -5.73
CA LEU A 107 2.23 -19.09 -5.92
C LEU A 107 2.63 -18.00 -6.90
N ALA A 108 1.98 -17.98 -8.06
CA ALA A 108 2.11 -16.89 -9.01
C ALA A 108 1.39 -15.63 -8.52
N VAL A 109 2.10 -14.50 -8.57
CA VAL A 109 1.58 -13.15 -8.28
C VAL A 109 1.75 -12.28 -9.51
N TYR A 110 0.69 -11.58 -9.88
CA TYR A 110 0.61 -10.74 -11.06
C TYR A 110 0.46 -9.28 -10.66
N ASP A 111 1.18 -8.37 -11.32
CA ASP A 111 1.02 -6.92 -11.20
C ASP A 111 -0.03 -6.35 -12.18
N PHE A 112 -0.51 -7.20 -13.10
CA PHE A 112 -1.48 -6.86 -14.11
C PHE A 112 -2.42 -8.04 -14.41
N LEU A 113 -3.70 -7.74 -14.62
CA LEU A 113 -4.67 -8.66 -15.22
C LEU A 113 -5.34 -8.02 -16.43
N PRO A 114 -5.57 -8.77 -17.52
CA PRO A 114 -6.42 -8.30 -18.61
C PRO A 114 -7.87 -8.15 -18.14
N ASP A 115 -8.63 -7.27 -18.78
CA ASP A 115 -10.01 -6.93 -18.42
C ASP A 115 -10.92 -8.15 -18.25
N ALA A 116 -10.76 -9.16 -19.12
CA ALA A 116 -11.49 -10.43 -19.05
C ALA A 116 -11.31 -11.19 -17.73
N LEU A 117 -10.16 -11.04 -17.06
CA LEU A 117 -9.88 -11.64 -15.74
C LEU A 117 -10.10 -10.64 -14.61
N LEU A 118 -9.83 -9.35 -14.83
CA LEU A 118 -9.99 -8.30 -13.83
C LEU A 118 -11.43 -8.22 -13.32
N GLY A 119 -12.43 -8.29 -14.20
CA GLY A 119 -13.85 -8.33 -13.81
C GLY A 119 -14.26 -9.56 -12.98
N GLN A 120 -13.39 -10.58 -12.89
CA GLN A 120 -13.63 -11.80 -12.10
C GLN A 120 -12.91 -11.79 -10.74
N VAL A 121 -12.21 -10.69 -10.40
CA VAL A 121 -11.55 -10.55 -9.09
C VAL A 121 -12.60 -10.56 -7.98
N ALA A 122 -12.37 -11.39 -6.96
CA ALA A 122 -13.36 -11.68 -5.94
C ALA A 122 -13.70 -10.45 -5.08
N ASN A 123 -12.72 -9.60 -4.79
CA ASN A 123 -12.81 -8.38 -4.01
C ASN A 123 -12.65 -7.12 -4.89
N LEU A 124 -13.25 -7.12 -6.09
CA LEU A 124 -13.19 -5.97 -7.00
C LEU A 124 -13.70 -4.67 -6.33
N GLU A 125 -14.58 -4.78 -5.35
CA GLU A 125 -15.07 -3.63 -4.58
C GLU A 125 -13.99 -2.89 -3.79
N ASP A 126 -12.89 -3.56 -3.43
CA ASP A 126 -11.78 -2.93 -2.71
C ASP A 126 -11.15 -1.80 -3.54
N PHE A 127 -11.33 -1.77 -4.87
CA PHE A 127 -10.87 -0.66 -5.69
C PHE A 127 -11.65 0.64 -5.43
N ARG A 128 -12.91 0.56 -4.99
CA ARG A 128 -13.67 1.72 -4.52
C ARG A 128 -13.20 2.14 -3.13
N ALA A 129 -13.00 1.18 -2.24
CA ALA A 129 -12.50 1.40 -0.89
C ALA A 129 -11.13 2.08 -0.89
N ILE A 130 -10.19 1.56 -1.67
CA ILE A 130 -8.83 2.10 -1.75
C ILE A 130 -8.82 3.47 -2.42
N LEU A 131 -9.72 3.75 -3.37
CA LEU A 131 -9.81 5.09 -3.96
C LEU A 131 -10.21 6.13 -2.91
N VAL A 132 -11.15 5.79 -2.01
CA VAL A 132 -11.53 6.66 -0.88
C VAL A 132 -10.31 6.94 0.01
N LEU A 133 -9.55 5.90 0.37
CA LEU A 133 -8.32 6.08 1.15
C LEU A 133 -7.30 6.92 0.38
N ASP A 134 -7.09 6.68 -0.91
CA ASP A 134 -6.11 7.38 -1.74
C ASP A 134 -6.38 8.87 -1.84
N LYS A 135 -7.66 9.26 -1.99
CA LYS A 135 -8.05 10.66 -1.95
C LYS A 135 -7.84 11.28 -0.59
N TRP A 136 -8.09 10.52 0.47
CA TRP A 136 -7.87 10.98 1.83
C TRP A 136 -6.38 11.21 2.13
N VAL A 137 -5.54 10.22 1.86
CA VAL A 137 -4.09 10.29 2.13
C VAL A 137 -3.33 11.13 1.11
N GLY A 138 -3.98 11.57 0.02
CA GLY A 138 -3.30 12.30 -1.05
C GLY A 138 -2.22 11.44 -1.72
N ASN A 139 -2.57 10.21 -2.09
CA ASN A 139 -1.66 9.34 -2.82
C ASN A 139 -1.29 9.99 -4.16
N ALA A 140 -0.01 10.29 -4.35
CA ALA A 140 0.50 10.99 -5.52
C ALA A 140 0.92 10.06 -6.68
N ASP A 141 0.78 8.75 -6.52
CA ASP A 141 1.01 7.77 -7.60
C ASP A 141 -0.31 7.22 -8.17
N GLY A 142 -0.22 6.50 -9.28
CA GLY A 142 -1.29 5.61 -9.73
C GLY A 142 -1.49 4.47 -8.72
N ARG A 143 -2.74 4.06 -8.51
CA ARG A 143 -3.02 2.97 -7.57
C ARG A 143 -2.39 1.67 -8.06
N GLN A 144 -1.53 1.08 -7.25
CA GLN A 144 -0.93 -0.23 -7.50
C GLN A 144 -1.65 -1.35 -6.73
N SER A 145 -1.73 -2.52 -7.36
CA SER A 145 -2.28 -3.72 -6.76
C SER A 145 -1.60 -4.95 -7.36
N VAL A 146 -1.59 -6.04 -6.60
CA VAL A 146 -1.17 -7.35 -7.08
C VAL A 146 -2.31 -8.35 -6.97
N PHE A 147 -2.28 -9.34 -7.86
CA PHE A 147 -3.32 -10.36 -7.98
C PHE A 147 -2.71 -11.74 -7.81
N TYR A 148 -3.43 -12.62 -7.12
CA TYR A 148 -3.04 -14.02 -6.97
C TYR A 148 -4.30 -14.88 -6.88
N ARG A 149 -4.17 -16.18 -7.20
CA ARG A 149 -5.29 -17.11 -7.07
C ARG A 149 -5.39 -17.62 -5.63
N ALA A 150 -6.57 -17.54 -5.06
CA ALA A 150 -6.87 -18.07 -3.73
C ALA A 150 -8.23 -18.77 -3.70
N MET A 151 -8.43 -19.64 -2.71
CA MET A 151 -9.73 -20.25 -2.44
C MET A 151 -10.59 -19.26 -1.66
N VAL A 152 -11.63 -18.73 -2.30
CA VAL A 152 -12.53 -17.74 -1.70
C VAL A 152 -13.85 -18.42 -1.34
N ARG A 153 -14.30 -18.24 -0.09
CA ARG A 153 -15.62 -18.68 0.36
C ARG A 153 -16.64 -17.58 0.08
N ARG A 154 -17.76 -17.92 -0.58
CA ARG A 154 -18.89 -17.00 -0.76
C ARG A 154 -20.08 -17.46 0.10
N GLY A 155 -20.49 -16.63 1.04
CA GLY A 155 -21.61 -16.91 1.93
C GLY A 155 -21.39 -18.14 2.80
N GLN A 156 -22.48 -18.83 3.16
CA GLN A 156 -22.46 -20.01 4.03
C GLN A 156 -22.25 -21.34 3.25
N SER A 157 -21.93 -21.28 1.95
CA SER A 157 -21.79 -22.49 1.14
C SER A 157 -20.56 -23.32 1.56
N PRO A 158 -20.70 -24.64 1.79
CA PRO A 158 -19.57 -25.51 2.10
C PRO A 158 -18.73 -25.73 0.84
N GLY A 159 -17.71 -24.89 0.65
CA GLY A 159 -16.73 -25.01 -0.43
C GLY A 159 -16.20 -23.65 -0.90
N GLY A 160 -14.87 -23.50 -0.92
CA GLY A 160 -14.25 -22.33 -1.56
C GLY A 160 -14.20 -22.51 -3.08
N ARG A 161 -14.31 -21.42 -3.84
CA ARG A 161 -14.02 -21.40 -5.27
C ARG A 161 -12.69 -20.69 -5.49
N ALA A 162 -11.84 -21.26 -6.34
CA ALA A 162 -10.62 -20.59 -6.76
C ALA A 162 -10.96 -19.34 -7.58
N ALA A 163 -10.52 -18.18 -7.12
CA ALA A 163 -10.72 -16.89 -7.78
C ALA A 163 -9.45 -16.03 -7.67
N PHE A 164 -9.33 -15.01 -8.51
CA PHE A 164 -8.32 -13.98 -8.32
C PHE A 164 -8.72 -13.08 -7.15
N VAL A 165 -7.75 -12.72 -6.32
CA VAL A 165 -7.89 -11.76 -5.22
C VAL A 165 -6.87 -10.66 -5.43
N ALA A 166 -7.29 -9.41 -5.26
CA ALA A 166 -6.42 -8.24 -5.28
C ALA A 166 -5.88 -7.95 -3.87
N ARG A 167 -4.63 -7.49 -3.79
CA ARG A 167 -4.07 -6.80 -2.61
C ARG A 167 -3.56 -5.44 -3.05
N MET A 168 -3.95 -4.41 -2.31
CA MET A 168 -3.52 -3.04 -2.52
C MET A 168 -2.11 -2.87 -1.94
N ILE A 169 -1.17 -2.47 -2.78
CA ILE A 169 0.24 -2.35 -2.44
C ILE A 169 0.76 -0.97 -2.80
N ASP A 170 2.00 -0.71 -2.37
CA ASP A 170 2.78 0.48 -2.66
C ASP A 170 2.07 1.77 -2.26
N HIS A 171 2.17 2.08 -0.97
CA HIS A 171 1.61 3.31 -0.38
C HIS A 171 2.71 4.33 -0.06
N GLY A 172 3.90 4.14 -0.59
CA GLY A 172 5.05 5.02 -0.38
C GLY A 172 4.81 6.47 -0.82
N TYR A 173 3.91 6.68 -1.79
CA TYR A 173 3.51 8.00 -2.29
C TYR A 173 2.21 8.55 -1.69
N ALA A 174 1.66 7.92 -0.65
CA ALA A 174 0.73 8.60 0.25
C ALA A 174 1.38 9.87 0.80
N PHE A 175 0.57 10.90 1.09
CA PHE A 175 1.02 12.20 1.60
C PHE A 175 2.01 12.89 0.65
N ASN A 176 1.79 12.72 -0.66
CA ASN A 176 2.72 13.16 -1.71
C ASN A 176 4.15 12.63 -1.54
N GLY A 177 4.27 11.40 -1.03
CA GLY A 177 5.51 10.67 -0.85
C GLY A 177 6.50 11.38 0.08
N PRO A 178 7.67 11.81 -0.42
CA PRO A 178 8.68 12.47 0.39
C PRO A 178 8.26 13.88 0.86
N ASN A 179 7.25 14.49 0.24
CA ASN A 179 6.93 15.90 0.49
C ASN A 179 6.10 16.11 1.77
N TRP A 180 5.29 15.12 2.17
CA TRP A 180 4.39 15.21 3.33
C TRP A 180 3.44 16.41 3.25
N ASP A 181 2.74 16.51 2.13
CA ASP A 181 1.67 17.46 1.87
C ASP A 181 0.56 16.81 1.03
N PHE A 182 -0.44 17.61 0.63
CA PHE A 182 -1.67 17.11 -0.02
C PHE A 182 -2.00 17.95 -1.26
N PRO A 183 -1.20 17.92 -2.33
CA PRO A 183 -1.55 18.57 -3.57
C PRO A 183 -2.86 17.98 -4.11
N GLU A 184 -3.78 18.84 -4.53
CA GLU A 184 -5.04 18.37 -5.06
C GLU A 184 -4.85 17.76 -6.45
N SER A 185 -5.26 16.50 -6.59
CA SER A 185 -5.22 15.80 -7.87
C SER A 185 -6.49 14.96 -8.07
N PRO A 186 -7.32 15.34 -9.05
CA PRO A 186 -8.43 14.51 -9.48
C PRO A 186 -8.01 13.15 -10.04
N LEU A 187 -6.80 13.02 -10.60
CA LEU A 187 -6.35 11.82 -11.30
C LEU A 187 -5.53 10.84 -10.44
N GLN A 188 -4.71 11.32 -9.51
CA GLN A 188 -3.87 10.44 -8.70
C GLN A 188 -4.71 9.58 -7.75
N GLY A 189 -4.20 8.40 -7.42
CA GLY A 189 -4.92 7.39 -6.64
C GLY A 189 -5.95 6.57 -7.41
N LEU A 190 -6.20 6.87 -8.69
CA LEU A 190 -7.03 6.02 -9.55
C LEU A 190 -6.26 4.78 -10.00
N TYR A 191 -6.97 3.65 -10.08
CA TYR A 191 -6.46 2.47 -10.77
C TYR A 191 -6.53 2.67 -12.28
N ALA A 192 -5.52 2.21 -13.01
CA ALA A 192 -5.37 2.49 -14.44
C ALA A 192 -6.50 1.90 -15.32
N ARG A 193 -7.16 0.82 -14.89
CA ARG A 193 -8.29 0.20 -15.61
C ARG A 193 -9.60 0.64 -14.99
N LYS A 194 -10.37 1.44 -15.74
CA LYS A 194 -11.69 1.94 -15.31
C LYS A 194 -12.71 0.84 -14.99
N LEU A 195 -12.53 -0.35 -15.55
CA LEU A 195 -13.40 -1.51 -15.33
C LEU A 195 -13.64 -1.80 -13.84
N VAL A 196 -12.66 -1.51 -12.97
CA VAL A 196 -12.83 -1.70 -11.51
C VAL A 196 -13.89 -0.77 -10.91
N TYR A 197 -14.26 0.29 -11.63
CA TYR A 197 -15.29 1.26 -11.27
C TYR A 197 -16.58 1.12 -12.08
N ASP A 198 -16.73 0.07 -12.89
CA ASP A 198 -17.93 -0.14 -13.72
C ASP A 198 -19.23 -0.21 -12.92
N ALA A 199 -19.18 -0.56 -11.64
CA ALA A 199 -20.32 -0.61 -10.74
C ALA A 199 -20.72 0.76 -10.16
N VAL A 200 -19.88 1.79 -10.28
CA VAL A 200 -20.13 3.12 -9.74
C VAL A 200 -21.20 3.82 -10.59
N ARG A 201 -22.28 4.26 -9.94
CA ARG A 201 -23.40 5.03 -10.50
C ARG A 201 -23.51 6.42 -9.87
N SER A 202 -23.07 6.57 -8.63
CA SER A 202 -23.12 7.84 -7.90
C SER A 202 -22.14 7.84 -6.72
N LEU A 203 -22.08 8.97 -6.01
CA LEU A 203 -21.30 9.08 -4.77
C LEU A 203 -21.74 8.07 -3.70
N ALA A 204 -23.02 7.70 -3.70
CA ALA A 204 -23.57 6.72 -2.76
C ALA A 204 -22.90 5.34 -2.85
N ASP A 205 -22.32 4.98 -4.00
CA ASP A 205 -21.60 3.71 -4.17
C ASP A 205 -20.26 3.66 -3.42
N PHE A 206 -19.82 4.80 -2.86
CA PHE A 206 -18.67 4.91 -1.97
C PHE A 206 -19.06 5.07 -0.49
N GLN A 207 -20.36 5.24 -0.19
CA GLN A 207 -20.84 5.65 1.13
C GLN A 207 -20.31 4.81 2.30
N PRO A 208 -20.24 3.47 2.22
CA PRO A 208 -19.74 2.66 3.33
C PRO A 208 -18.31 3.04 3.77
N TRP A 209 -17.43 3.36 2.81
CA TRP A 209 -16.05 3.76 3.11
C TRP A 209 -15.93 5.25 3.41
N LEU A 210 -16.76 6.10 2.79
CA LEU A 210 -16.85 7.52 3.15
C LEU A 210 -17.27 7.68 4.62
N ASP A 211 -18.26 6.93 5.08
CA ASP A 211 -18.71 6.99 6.48
C ASP A 211 -17.59 6.61 7.45
N HIS A 212 -16.85 5.53 7.15
CA HIS A 212 -15.71 5.11 7.96
C HIS A 212 -14.58 6.15 7.99
N VAL A 213 -14.28 6.80 6.87
CA VAL A 213 -13.21 7.80 6.79
C VAL A 213 -13.62 9.15 7.38
N VAL A 214 -14.85 9.61 7.16
CA VAL A 214 -15.32 10.89 7.71
C VAL A 214 -15.40 10.83 9.24
N HIS A 215 -15.84 9.69 9.78
CA HIS A 215 -15.93 9.43 11.21
C HIS A 215 -14.73 8.64 11.74
N PHE A 216 -13.59 8.73 11.07
CA PHE A 216 -12.42 7.94 11.44
C PHE A 216 -11.99 8.24 12.88
N PRO A 217 -11.75 7.21 13.71
CA PRO A 217 -11.33 7.36 15.09
C PRO A 217 -9.90 7.92 15.18
N GLU A 218 -9.73 8.88 16.07
CA GLU A 218 -8.44 9.53 16.32
C GLU A 218 -7.41 8.54 16.88
N GLU A 219 -7.87 7.57 17.68
CA GLU A 219 -7.02 6.56 18.32
C GLU A 219 -6.29 5.67 17.30
N ILE A 220 -6.82 5.54 16.07
CA ILE A 220 -6.16 4.78 15.01
C ILE A 220 -5.02 5.60 14.38
N VAL A 221 -5.14 6.93 14.36
CA VAL A 221 -4.04 7.83 13.95
C VAL A 221 -2.91 7.75 14.98
N ASP A 222 -3.23 7.74 16.27
CA ASP A 222 -2.26 7.53 17.35
C ASP A 222 -1.56 6.16 17.25
N GLN A 223 -2.30 5.11 16.89
CA GLN A 223 -1.72 3.79 16.65
C GLN A 223 -0.76 3.80 15.46
N ALA A 224 -1.11 4.52 14.39
CA ALA A 224 -0.24 4.66 13.23
C ALA A 224 1.08 5.37 13.59
N TRP A 225 1.01 6.43 14.41
CA TRP A 225 2.19 7.10 14.95
C TRP A 225 3.08 6.13 15.76
N LYS A 226 2.48 5.44 16.74
CA LYS A 226 3.19 4.53 17.66
C LYS A 226 3.81 3.31 16.98
N ALA A 227 3.33 2.96 15.78
CA ALA A 227 3.86 1.83 15.02
C ALA A 227 5.17 2.14 14.29
N ILE A 228 5.54 3.42 14.16
CA ILE A 228 6.73 3.86 13.41
C ILE A 228 7.98 3.73 14.29
N PRO A 229 9.07 3.10 13.81
CA PRO A 229 10.36 3.13 14.49
C PRO A 229 10.86 4.56 14.68
N SER A 230 11.28 4.93 15.89
CA SER A 230 11.73 6.30 16.19
C SER A 230 12.90 6.73 15.30
N GLU A 231 13.81 5.82 14.98
CA GLU A 231 14.96 6.07 14.08
C GLU A 231 14.57 6.43 12.63
N TRP A 232 13.32 6.17 12.22
CA TRP A 232 12.83 6.53 10.89
C TRP A 232 12.29 7.96 10.81
N VAL A 233 11.97 8.55 11.96
CA VAL A 233 11.39 9.89 12.08
C VAL A 233 12.27 10.84 12.90
N GLU A 234 13.47 10.39 13.29
CA GLU A 234 14.43 11.21 14.02
C GLU A 234 14.70 12.54 13.29
N GLY A 235 14.40 13.63 13.98
CA GLY A 235 14.52 15.01 13.49
C GLY A 235 13.35 15.49 12.62
N GLU A 236 12.31 14.67 12.44
CA GLU A 236 11.13 14.95 11.62
C GLU A 236 9.81 14.72 12.36
N GLU A 237 9.86 14.57 13.70
CA GLU A 237 8.72 14.26 14.55
C GLU A 237 7.62 15.33 14.41
N ASP A 238 7.96 16.62 14.58
CA ASP A 238 7.01 17.72 14.44
C ASP A 238 6.37 17.76 13.04
N ALA A 239 7.13 17.42 11.99
CA ALA A 239 6.64 17.41 10.62
C ALA A 239 5.63 16.26 10.40
N LEU A 240 5.88 15.09 11.01
CA LEU A 240 4.96 13.98 10.99
C LEU A 240 3.70 14.29 11.80
N GLU A 241 3.81 14.96 12.95
CA GLU A 241 2.66 15.30 13.79
C GLU A 241 1.72 16.25 13.01
N GLN A 242 2.29 17.32 12.45
CA GLN A 242 1.56 18.23 11.57
C GLN A 242 0.98 17.54 10.33
N LEU A 243 1.64 16.51 9.79
CA LEU A 243 1.09 15.71 8.70
C LEU A 243 -0.16 14.96 9.15
N LEU A 244 -0.11 14.27 10.29
CA LEU A 244 -1.23 13.47 10.82
C LEU A 244 -2.42 14.35 11.24
N GLU A 245 -2.17 15.51 11.83
CA GLU A 245 -3.22 16.50 12.13
C GLU A 245 -3.93 16.97 10.84
N ARG A 246 -3.16 17.32 9.81
CA ARG A 246 -3.69 17.73 8.50
C ARG A 246 -4.46 16.58 7.83
N LEU A 247 -3.93 15.36 7.89
CA LEU A 247 -4.61 14.17 7.40
C LEU A 247 -5.96 14.00 8.09
N PHE A 248 -5.97 14.05 9.42
CA PHE A 248 -7.18 13.91 10.21
C PHE A 248 -8.20 14.98 9.82
N ALA A 249 -7.82 16.26 9.79
CA ALA A 249 -8.71 17.35 9.37
C ALA A 249 -9.26 17.17 7.95
N ARG A 250 -8.41 16.69 7.01
CA ARG A 250 -8.73 16.49 5.59
C ARG A 250 -9.82 15.44 5.35
N ARG A 251 -10.06 14.50 6.28
CA ARG A 251 -11.03 13.40 6.11
C ARG A 251 -12.45 13.86 5.71
N LYS A 252 -12.85 15.05 6.12
CA LYS A 252 -14.16 15.65 5.80
C LYS A 252 -14.30 16.04 4.32
N ARG A 253 -13.19 16.19 3.60
CA ARG A 253 -13.17 16.59 2.18
C ARG A 253 -13.25 15.41 1.22
N VAL A 254 -13.12 14.18 1.71
CA VAL A 254 -13.03 12.99 0.83
C VAL A 254 -14.22 12.85 -0.14
N PRO A 255 -15.47 13.16 0.24
CA PRO A 255 -16.59 13.18 -0.71
C PRO A 255 -16.34 14.12 -1.92
N GLU A 256 -15.94 15.37 -1.65
CA GLU A 256 -15.61 16.38 -2.66
C GLU A 256 -14.47 15.90 -3.59
N LEU A 257 -13.45 15.24 -3.03
CA LEU A 257 -12.31 14.73 -3.79
C LEU A 257 -12.67 13.57 -4.73
N ILE A 258 -13.63 12.74 -4.34
CA ILE A 258 -14.17 11.67 -5.19
C ILE A 258 -14.98 12.30 -6.32
N GLU A 259 -15.84 13.27 -6.04
CA GLU A 259 -16.61 13.99 -7.06
C GLU A 259 -15.70 14.70 -8.07
N ALA A 260 -14.63 15.36 -7.61
CA ALA A 260 -13.66 16.01 -8.49
C ALA A 260 -13.00 15.03 -9.50
N SER A 261 -12.87 13.75 -9.14
CA SER A 261 -12.31 12.72 -10.03
C SER A 261 -13.19 12.46 -11.26
N ARG A 262 -14.51 12.63 -11.11
CA ARG A 262 -15.49 12.51 -12.20
C ARG A 262 -15.34 13.63 -13.22
N GLU A 263 -15.05 14.85 -12.77
CA GLU A 263 -14.99 16.05 -13.63
C GLU A 263 -13.78 16.05 -14.56
N THR A 264 -12.88 15.07 -14.42
CA THR A 264 -11.74 14.91 -15.30
C THR A 264 -12.14 14.39 -16.67
N ARG A 265 -11.37 14.76 -17.70
CA ARG A 265 -11.46 14.13 -19.03
C ARG A 265 -11.21 12.63 -19.01
N ALA A 266 -10.54 12.13 -17.97
CA ALA A 266 -10.29 10.72 -17.81
C ALA A 266 -11.57 9.95 -17.50
N ASP A 267 -12.66 10.58 -17.03
CA ASP A 267 -13.96 9.97 -16.71
C ASP A 267 -13.83 8.53 -16.17
N PRO A 268 -13.31 8.39 -14.94
CA PRO A 268 -13.02 7.08 -14.36
C PRO A 268 -14.28 6.28 -14.03
N PHE A 269 -15.45 6.92 -14.01
CA PHE A 269 -16.73 6.34 -13.59
C PHE A 269 -17.70 6.29 -14.77
N PRO A 270 -17.52 5.36 -15.73
CA PRO A 270 -18.19 5.39 -17.03
C PRO A 270 -19.72 5.28 -16.96
N ASN A 271 -20.26 4.85 -15.82
CA ASN A 271 -21.68 4.62 -15.61
C ASN A 271 -22.31 5.59 -14.58
N TRP A 272 -21.58 6.63 -14.16
CA TRP A 272 -22.11 7.64 -13.24
C TRP A 272 -23.31 8.38 -13.83
N ARG A 273 -24.39 8.55 -13.06
CA ARG A 273 -25.64 9.21 -13.48
C ARG A 273 -26.04 10.29 -12.48
#